data_AF-A0A2M8VPT6-F1
#
_entry.id   AF-A0A2M8VPT6-F1
#
_cell.length_a   1.000
_cell.length_b   1.000
_cell.length_c   1.000
_cell.angle_alpha   90.00
_cell.angle_beta   90.00
_cell.angle_gamma   90.00
#
_symmetry.space_group_name_H-M   'P 1'
#
loop_
_entity.id
_entity.type
_entity.pdbx_description
1 polymer ?
#
loop_
_entity_poly.entity_id
_entity_poly.type
_entity_poly.pdbx_seq_one_letter_code
_entity_poly.pdbx_strand_id
1 'polypeptide(L)' 'MPTKKSEGEKSYLEVQIDPKLRYEHAVKELEMLISDMESGKFSLEETLLAYQRGAALLKHCQGMLTQVEQQVRVFEA' A
#
# COMPACT_ATOMS: atom_id res chain seq x y z
N MET A 1 11.73 -1.89 44.10
CA MET A 1 10.77 -2.73 43.32
C MET A 1 9.63 -1.84 42.86
N PRO A 2 8.95 -2.08 41.72
CA PRO A 2 9.40 -2.54 40.42
C PRO A 2 9.04 -1.53 39.29
N THR A 3 9.68 -1.71 38.14
CA THR A 3 9.46 -1.06 36.85
C THR A 3 8.00 -1.15 36.38
N LYS A 4 7.35 -0.02 36.08
CA LYS A 4 6.21 -0.01 35.15
C LYS A 4 6.76 0.10 33.73
N LYS A 5 6.94 -1.07 33.10
CA LYS A 5 6.93 -1.19 31.63
C LYS A 5 5.61 -0.61 31.16
N SER A 6 5.65 0.48 30.40
CA SER A 6 4.53 0.94 29.59
C SER A 6 4.37 -0.06 28.44
N GLU A 7 3.56 -1.09 28.68
CA GLU A 7 2.98 -1.93 27.65
C GLU A 7 2.07 -1.06 26.78
N GLY A 8 2.52 -0.77 25.56
CA GLY A 8 1.78 0.07 24.61
C GLY A 8 2.39 0.20 23.22
N GLU A 9 3.44 -0.54 22.87
CA GLU A 9 4.00 -0.62 21.50
C GLU A 9 3.09 -1.47 20.59
N LYS A 10 1.80 -1.14 20.48
CA LYS A 10 0.90 -1.81 19.55
C LYS A 10 1.02 -1.18 18.17
N SER A 11 1.74 -1.90 17.31
CA SER A 11 1.38 -2.11 15.90
C SER A 11 1.28 -0.84 15.04
N TYR A 12 2.41 -0.15 14.88
CA TYR A 12 2.62 0.60 13.65
C TYR A 12 3.13 -0.39 12.58
N LEU A 13 2.64 -0.31 11.34
CA LEU A 13 3.32 -0.76 10.10
C LEU A 13 2.99 -2.11 9.43
N GLU A 14 1.82 -2.74 9.60
CA GLU A 14 1.39 -3.81 8.65
C GLU A 14 0.36 -3.30 7.64
N VAL A 15 0.84 -2.81 6.50
CA VAL A 15 -0.02 -2.54 5.33
C VAL A 15 -0.30 -3.85 4.61
N GLN A 16 -1.51 -4.40 4.78
CA GLN A 16 -1.93 -5.63 4.13
C GLN A 16 -2.64 -5.35 2.80
N ILE A 17 -2.08 -5.82 1.69
CA ILE A 17 -2.73 -5.81 0.36
C ILE A 17 -3.40 -7.17 0.15
N ASP A 18 -4.66 -7.18 -0.32
CA ASP A 18 -5.31 -8.42 -0.75
C ASP A 18 -4.57 -8.97 -1.98
N PRO A 19 -3.99 -10.18 -1.93
CA PRO A 19 -3.29 -10.76 -3.07
C PRO A 19 -4.18 -10.99 -4.29
N LYS A 20 -5.52 -11.01 -4.13
CA LYS A 20 -6.49 -11.10 -5.23
C LYS A 20 -6.95 -9.73 -5.75
N LEU A 21 -6.43 -8.63 -5.21
CA LEU A 21 -6.75 -7.29 -5.66
C LEU A 21 -6.37 -7.15 -7.14
N ARG A 22 -7.35 -6.79 -7.96
CA ARG A 22 -7.17 -6.58 -9.40
C ARG A 22 -6.45 -5.26 -9.65
N TYR A 23 -5.67 -5.20 -10.72
CA TYR A 23 -4.91 -4.01 -11.14
C TYR A 23 -5.78 -2.74 -11.15
N GLU A 24 -6.92 -2.77 -11.86
CA GLU A 24 -7.85 -1.63 -11.94
C GLU A 24 -8.33 -1.14 -10.57
N HIS A 25 -8.57 -2.06 -9.63
CA HIS A 25 -8.99 -1.70 -8.28
C HIS A 25 -7.84 -1.10 -7.47
N ALA A 26 -6.63 -1.65 -7.59
CA ALA A 26 -5.44 -1.11 -6.93
C ALA A 26 -5.11 0.31 -7.42
N VAL A 27 -5.21 0.56 -8.73
CA VAL A 27 -5.03 1.90 -9.32
C VAL A 27 -6.10 2.87 -8.82
N LYS A 28 -7.38 2.46 -8.85
CA LYS A 28 -8.47 3.29 -8.34
C LYS A 28 -8.27 3.66 -6.86
N GLU A 29 -7.82 2.71 -6.05
CA GLU A 29 -7.52 2.97 -4.64
C GLU A 29 -6.37 3.97 -4.47
N LEU A 30 -5.33 3.86 -5.30
CA LEU A 30 -4.21 4.81 -5.31
C LEU A 30 -4.68 6.23 -5.67
N GLU A 31 -5.54 6.37 -6.68
CA GLU A 31 -6.11 7.66 -7.10
C GLU A 31 -6.95 8.31 -5.99
N MET A 32 -7.81 7.54 -5.33
CA MET A 32 -8.60 8.03 -4.19
C MET A 32 -7.70 8.51 -3.07
N LEU A 33 -6.66 7.74 -2.74
CA LEU A 33 -5.73 8.05 -1.68
C LEU A 33 -4.93 9.33 -1.98
N ILE A 34 -4.49 9.51 -3.22
CA ILE A 34 -3.84 10.77 -3.65
C ILE A 34 -4.82 11.94 -3.52
N SER A 35 -6.06 11.78 -4.00
CA SER A 35 -7.08 12.83 -3.91
C SER A 35 -7.35 13.25 -2.47
N ASP A 36 -7.41 12.27 -1.54
CA ASP A 36 -7.60 12.55 -0.12
C ASP A 36 -6.39 13.26 0.49
N MET A 37 -5.16 12.88 0.13
CA MET A 37 -3.93 13.56 0.57
C MET A 37 -3.87 15.01 0.06
N GLU A 38 -4.24 15.24 -1.20
CA GLU A 38 -4.27 16.57 -1.81
C GLU A 38 -5.37 17.47 -1.23
N SER A 39 -6.43 16.88 -0.68
CA SER A 39 -7.50 17.63 -0.02
C SER A 39 -7.05 18.38 1.24
N GLY A 40 -5.88 18.04 1.79
CA GLY A 40 -5.31 18.65 2.99
C GLY A 40 -6.05 18.29 4.28
N LYS A 41 -6.94 17.28 4.24
CA LYS A 41 -7.74 16.84 5.40
C LYS A 41 -7.01 15.87 6.31
N PHE A 42 -5.91 15.27 5.85
CA PHE A 42 -5.16 14.29 6.63
C PHE A 42 -4.25 14.97 7.66
N SER A 43 -4.28 14.45 8.87
CA SER A 43 -3.23 14.67 9.87
C SER A 43 -1.90 14.07 9.40
N LEU A 44 -0.82 14.38 10.12
CA LEU A 44 0.51 13.85 9.82
C LEU A 44 0.54 12.31 9.89
N GLU A 45 -0.14 11.72 10.87
CA GLU A 45 -0.22 10.26 11.04
C GLU A 45 -1.02 9.61 9.91
N GLU A 46 -2.17 10.20 9.53
CA GLU A 46 -2.97 9.74 8.40
C GLU A 46 -2.21 9.85 7.09
N THR A 47 -1.44 10.93 6.89
CA THR A 47 -0.57 11.13 5.73
C THR A 47 0.49 10.04 5.63
N LEU A 48 1.09 9.66 6.76
CA LEU A 48 2.09 8.60 6.81
C LEU A 48 1.47 7.23 6.46
N LEU A 49 0.30 6.92 7.01
CA LEU A 49 -0.43 5.68 6.72
C LEU A 49 -0.87 5.62 5.25
N ALA A 50 -1.39 6.73 4.73
CA ALA A 50 -1.78 6.87 3.33
C ALA A 50 -0.58 6.62 2.41
N TYR A 51 0.56 7.25 2.69
CA TYR A 51 1.79 7.03 1.93
C TYR A 51 2.22 5.55 1.93
N GLN A 52 2.22 4.89 3.08
CA GLN A 52 2.58 3.47 3.17
C GLN A 52 1.63 2.58 2.39
N ARG A 53 0.32 2.87 2.45
CA ARG A 53 -0.70 2.19 1.66
C ARG A 53 -0.49 2.39 0.16
N GLY A 54 -0.25 3.62 -0.27
CA GLY A 54 0.06 3.95 -1.67
C GLY A 54 1.31 3.23 -2.17
N ALA A 55 2.38 3.18 -1.38
CA ALA A 55 3.60 2.47 -1.72
C ALA A 55 3.36 0.95 -1.88
N ALA A 56 2.55 0.35 -1.02
CA ALA A 56 2.19 -1.06 -1.11
C ALA A 56 1.33 -1.37 -2.35
N LEU A 57 0.34 -0.52 -2.66
CA LEU A 57 -0.48 -0.62 -3.88
C LEU A 57 0.38 -0.50 -5.14
N LEU A 58 1.31 0.46 -5.17
CA LEU A 58 2.22 0.66 -6.30
C LEU A 58 3.10 -0.58 -6.53
N LYS A 59 3.65 -1.16 -5.46
CA LYS A 59 4.44 -2.40 -5.54
C LYS A 59 3.61 -3.57 -6.05
N HIS A 60 2.35 -3.69 -5.60
CA HIS A 60 1.42 -4.71 -6.10
C HIS A 60 1.16 -4.56 -7.60
N CYS A 61 0.83 -3.35 -8.05
CA CYS A 61 0.61 -3.04 -9.46
C CYS A 61 1.83 -3.37 -10.33
N GLN A 62 3.03 -2.96 -9.91
CA GLN A 62 4.28 -3.29 -10.60
C GLN A 62 4.47 -4.81 -10.71
N GLY A 63 4.24 -5.54 -9.63
CA GLY A 63 4.32 -7.00 -9.63
C GLY A 63 3.36 -7.67 -10.62
N MET A 64 2.12 -7.17 -10.72
CA MET A 64 1.14 -7.66 -11.71
C MET A 64 1.61 -7.38 -13.15
N LEU A 65 2.10 -6.18 -13.44
CA LEU A 65 2.59 -5.82 -14.77
C LEU A 65 3.80 -6.67 -15.17
N THR A 66 4.76 -6.88 -14.25
CA THR A 66 5.93 -7.74 -14.50
C THR A 66 5.51 -9.18 -14.82
N GLN A 67 4.48 -9.72 -14.14
CA GLN A 67 3.96 -11.05 -14.44
C GLN A 67 3.36 -11.13 -15.85
N VAL A 68 2.60 -10.10 -16.26
CA VAL A 68 2.02 -10.03 -17.61
C VAL A 68 3.12 -9.91 -18.66
N GLU A 69 4.10 -9.03 -18.46
CA GLU A 69 5.25 -8.88 -19.38
C GLU A 69 6.04 -10.18 -19.53
N GLN A 70 6.23 -10.93 -18.45
CA GLN A 70 6.91 -12.22 -18.51
C GLN A 70 6.11 -13.24 -19.33
N GLN A 71 4.78 -13.28 -19.18
CA GLN A 71 3.93 -14.16 -19.98
C GLN A 71 4.03 -13.80 -21.47
N VAL A 72 3.95 -12.52 -21.82
CA VAL A 72 4.08 -12.05 -23.21
C VAL A 72 5.43 -12.44 -23.79
N ARG A 73 6.54 -12.24 -23.05
CA ARG A 73 7.89 -12.62 -23.50
C ARG A 73 8.03 -14.10 -23.84
N VAL A 74 7.33 -14.99 -23.13
CA VAL A 74 7.36 -16.43 -23.42
C VAL A 74 6.64 -16.75 -24.74
N PHE A 75 5.63 -15.97 -25.12
CA PHE A 75 4.91 -16.14 -26.40
C PHE A 75 5.63 -15.54 -27.60
N GLU A 76 6.55 -14.59 -27.39
CA GLU A 76 7.34 -13.96 -28.45
C GLU A 76 8.67 -14.69 -28.76
N ALA A 77 9.03 -15.70 -27.96
CA ALA A 77 10.25 -16.51 -28.10
C ALA A 77 10.00 -17.81 -28.89
#